data_AF-A0A4Q7YYU6-F1
#
_entry.id   AF-A0A4Q7YYU6-F1
#
_cell.length_a   1.000
_cell.length_b   1.000
_cell.length_c   1.000
_cell.angle_alpha   90.00
_cell.angle_beta   90.00
_cell.angle_gamma   90.00
#
_symmetry.space_group_name_H-M   'P 1'
#
loop_
_entity.id
_entity.type
_entity.pdbx_description
1 polymer ?
#
loop_
_entity_poly.entity_id
_entity_poly.type
_entity_poly.pdbx_seq_one_letter_code
_entity_poly.pdbx_strand_id
1 'polypeptide(L)'
;MSAHLIPPGTRHTPPYSSTHLPDLRFIYSRVVLLYLPSLSGPPTLRVTLLPLPEGGVCSEVKNEAVTDATPHSQLTMQVVEHVRSLISSGEVKPGDRLPPERELARKLKISRSSLRAGIGFLSAMGVLKSRHGAGTFVSSGPPALDSSSLSVLGALHGFLPWQMFEARLVLESSVAALAAERATDEHVAELAEEVAEMYASLSDPQEYLIHDVRFHRTIARAAGNPILGALMETITANLYEYRSKTVQNAQDLKESAEMHREIFRAIRSRNPVLARQTMEKHLNLARTAQAAEADQPQTADADSDSVAITD
;
A
#
# COMPACT_ATOMS: atom_id res chain seq x y z
N MET A 1 -59.59 -37.99 36.42
CA MET A 1 -60.46 -36.79 36.57
C MET A 1 -60.44 -36.05 35.23
N SER A 2 -61.54 -35.39 34.85
CA SER A 2 -61.76 -34.41 33.73
C SER A 2 -60.84 -34.47 32.48
N ALA A 3 -61.34 -34.72 31.25
CA ALA A 3 -62.11 -33.78 30.40
C ALA A 3 -61.30 -32.51 29.99
N HIS A 4 -61.29 -32.01 28.74
CA HIS A 4 -62.22 -32.23 27.60
C HIS A 4 -61.57 -31.99 26.19
N LEU A 5 -62.41 -31.87 25.14
CA LEU A 5 -62.15 -31.87 23.67
C LEU A 5 -61.17 -30.78 23.11
N ILE A 6 -60.50 -30.84 21.93
CA ILE A 6 -60.74 -31.39 20.53
C ILE A 6 -61.64 -30.44 19.65
N PRO A 7 -61.56 -30.32 18.28
CA PRO A 7 -60.63 -30.93 17.28
C PRO A 7 -59.69 -30.15 16.28
N PRO A 8 -59.98 -28.98 15.65
CA PRO A 8 -59.93 -28.88 14.18
C PRO A 8 -58.79 -28.01 13.57
N GLY A 9 -58.48 -28.07 12.25
CA GLY A 9 -59.04 -28.93 11.18
C GLY A 9 -58.46 -28.77 9.75
N THR A 10 -57.63 -29.73 9.34
CA THR A 10 -57.51 -30.37 7.98
C THR A 10 -57.43 -29.59 6.64
N ARG A 11 -56.25 -29.75 5.98
CA ARG A 11 -55.99 -30.17 4.57
C ARG A 11 -56.45 -29.31 3.37
N HIS A 12 -55.50 -29.01 2.47
CA HIS A 12 -55.57 -29.35 1.03
C HIS A 12 -54.15 -29.36 0.37
N THR A 13 -53.99 -30.08 -0.74
CA THR A 13 -52.75 -30.26 -1.56
C THR A 13 -53.14 -30.62 -3.01
N PRO A 14 -52.25 -30.66 -4.03
CA PRO A 14 -50.87 -30.15 -4.17
C PRO A 14 -50.92 -28.89 -5.12
N PRO A 15 -50.26 -28.68 -6.30
CA PRO A 15 -49.07 -29.27 -6.95
C PRO A 15 -48.08 -28.28 -7.65
N TYR A 16 -47.05 -28.86 -8.27
CA TYR A 16 -46.13 -28.37 -9.35
C TYR A 16 -46.26 -26.93 -9.93
N SER A 17 -45.13 -26.20 -9.88
CA SER A 17 -44.49 -25.60 -11.07
C SER A 17 -42.99 -25.35 -10.79
N SER A 18 -42.21 -24.93 -11.79
CA SER A 18 -40.74 -24.84 -11.76
C SER A 18 -40.20 -23.40 -11.95
N THR A 19 -38.86 -23.29 -12.03
CA THR A 19 -38.01 -22.15 -12.50
C THR A 19 -37.55 -21.07 -11.52
N HIS A 20 -36.29 -20.67 -11.77
CA HIS A 20 -35.53 -19.48 -11.38
C HIS A 20 -35.16 -19.21 -9.90
N LEU A 21 -33.89 -19.49 -9.62
CA LEU A 21 -33.03 -18.67 -8.76
C LEU A 21 -33.03 -17.20 -9.25
N PRO A 22 -33.09 -16.19 -8.36
CA PRO A 22 -32.87 -14.80 -8.73
C PRO A 22 -31.39 -14.49 -9.01
N ASP A 23 -31.13 -13.56 -9.94
CA ASP A 23 -29.80 -13.25 -10.49
C ASP A 23 -28.94 -12.40 -9.52
N LEU A 24 -27.64 -12.70 -9.43
CA LEU A 24 -26.69 -12.04 -8.52
C LEU A 24 -26.16 -10.73 -9.12
N ARG A 25 -27.02 -9.71 -9.18
CA ARG A 25 -26.67 -8.38 -9.73
C ARG A 25 -26.76 -7.25 -8.70
N PHE A 26 -25.60 -6.63 -8.45
CA PHE A 26 -25.38 -5.33 -7.80
C PHE A 26 -25.99 -5.11 -6.42
N ILE A 27 -25.15 -5.25 -5.37
CA ILE A 27 -25.34 -4.58 -4.09
C ILE A 27 -24.08 -3.76 -3.78
N TYR A 28 -24.10 -2.47 -4.12
CA TYR A 28 -23.15 -1.47 -3.62
C TYR A 28 -23.92 -0.38 -2.89
N SER A 29 -23.89 -0.41 -1.55
CA SER A 29 -24.54 0.61 -0.73
C SER A 29 -23.69 1.88 -0.66
N ARG A 30 -24.28 3.03 -0.95
CA ARG A 30 -23.61 4.34 -0.93
C ARG A 30 -23.55 4.88 0.50
N VAL A 31 -22.53 4.50 1.26
CA VAL A 31 -22.31 5.00 2.63
C VAL A 31 -22.04 6.51 2.59
N VAL A 32 -22.87 7.28 3.28
CA VAL A 32 -22.67 8.73 3.50
C VAL A 32 -22.35 8.95 4.98
N LEU A 33 -21.10 9.29 5.28
CA LEU A 33 -20.65 9.68 6.61
C LEU A 33 -20.99 11.17 6.84
N LEU A 34 -22.04 11.43 7.61
CA LEU A 34 -22.35 12.77 8.12
C LEU A 34 -21.69 12.97 9.49
N TYR A 35 -20.70 13.84 9.55
CA TYR A 35 -20.04 14.25 10.78
C TYR A 35 -20.88 15.31 11.50
N LEU A 36 -21.40 15.00 12.68
CA LEU A 36 -22.08 15.95 13.56
C LEU A 36 -21.21 16.18 14.82
N PRO A 37 -20.67 17.39 15.04
CA PRO A 37 -19.90 17.67 16.24
C PRO A 37 -20.81 17.71 17.47
N SER A 38 -20.59 16.80 18.44
CA SER A 38 -21.20 16.92 19.77
C SER A 38 -20.43 17.97 20.57
N LEU A 39 -21.15 18.88 21.24
CA LEU A 39 -20.56 19.85 22.16
C LEU A 39 -20.27 19.26 23.55
N SER A 40 -20.73 18.03 23.83
CA SER A 40 -20.51 17.31 25.09
C SER A 40 -20.38 15.80 24.86
N GLY A 41 -19.18 15.24 25.05
CA GLY A 41 -18.92 13.79 25.03
C GLY A 41 -18.28 13.24 23.75
N PRO A 42 -17.75 12.00 23.78
CA PRO A 42 -17.04 11.39 22.66
C PRO A 42 -17.96 11.11 21.46
N PRO A 43 -17.44 11.17 20.21
CA PRO A 43 -18.25 11.05 19.00
C PRO A 43 -18.73 9.62 18.75
N THR A 44 -20.03 9.40 18.84
CA THR A 44 -20.66 8.10 18.53
C THR A 44 -21.01 7.98 17.05
N LEU A 45 -20.31 7.11 16.32
CA LEU A 45 -20.64 6.78 14.92
C LEU A 45 -22.00 6.06 14.83
N ARG A 46 -22.96 6.68 14.14
CA ARG A 46 -24.29 6.09 13.88
C ARG A 46 -24.54 5.93 12.38
N VAL A 47 -24.35 4.72 11.87
CA VAL A 47 -24.63 4.38 10.46
C VAL A 47 -26.14 4.24 10.26
N THR A 48 -26.69 4.99 9.33
CA THR A 48 -28.11 4.88 8.90
C THR A 48 -28.14 4.52 7.43
N LEU A 49 -28.78 3.41 7.07
CA LEU A 49 -29.02 3.02 5.69
C LEU A 49 -30.27 3.74 5.16
N LEU A 50 -30.13 4.48 4.06
CA LEU A 50 -31.22 5.09 3.32
C LEU A 50 -31.48 4.28 2.03
N PRO A 51 -32.74 3.98 1.67
CA PRO A 51 -33.05 3.37 0.39
C PRO A 51 -32.79 4.36 -0.75
N LEU A 52 -32.38 3.84 -1.91
CA LEU A 52 -32.22 4.63 -3.13
C LEU A 52 -33.60 4.90 -3.78
N PRO A 53 -33.80 6.05 -4.44
CA PRO A 53 -35.01 6.31 -5.22
C PRO A 53 -35.00 5.49 -6.52
N GLU A 54 -36.07 4.76 -6.79
CA GLU A 54 -36.27 4.07 -8.06
C GLU A 54 -36.68 5.06 -9.19
N GLY A 55 -36.42 4.70 -10.44
CA GLY A 55 -36.96 5.39 -11.62
C GLY A 55 -36.12 6.55 -12.20
N GLY A 56 -34.92 6.81 -11.69
CA GLY A 56 -34.02 7.83 -12.27
C GLY A 56 -33.40 7.39 -13.60
N VAL A 57 -33.89 7.94 -14.73
CA VAL A 57 -33.25 7.77 -16.04
C VAL A 57 -31.84 8.39 -16.01
N CYS A 58 -30.84 7.66 -16.52
CA CYS A 58 -29.50 8.23 -16.73
C CYS A 58 -29.56 9.31 -17.80
N SER A 59 -29.62 10.57 -17.38
CA SER A 59 -29.30 11.71 -18.25
C SER A 59 -27.86 11.55 -18.76
N GLU A 60 -27.70 11.56 -20.07
CA GLU A 60 -26.41 11.43 -20.74
C GLU A 60 -25.39 12.43 -20.18
N VAL A 61 -24.40 11.94 -19.44
CA VAL A 61 -23.32 12.78 -18.90
C VAL A 61 -22.45 13.19 -20.07
N LYS A 62 -22.75 14.34 -20.66
CA LYS A 62 -21.88 14.98 -21.64
C LYS A 62 -20.49 15.10 -21.04
N ASN A 63 -19.54 14.46 -21.70
CA ASN A 63 -18.16 14.38 -21.21
C ASN A 63 -17.44 15.70 -21.52
N GLU A 64 -17.86 16.77 -20.82
CA GLU A 64 -17.18 18.06 -20.80
C GLU A 64 -15.81 17.86 -20.15
N ALA A 65 -14.80 17.65 -21.00
CA ALA A 65 -13.44 17.41 -20.57
C ALA A 65 -12.96 18.57 -19.68
N VAL A 66 -12.26 18.23 -18.60
CA VAL A 66 -11.70 19.19 -17.64
C VAL A 66 -10.58 19.98 -18.35
N THR A 67 -10.97 21.07 -19.01
CA THR A 67 -10.11 21.87 -19.89
C THR A 67 -9.65 23.19 -19.28
N ASP A 68 -9.96 23.46 -18.01
CA ASP A 68 -9.35 24.56 -17.23
C ASP A 68 -7.93 24.16 -16.74
N ALA A 69 -7.15 23.62 -17.66
CA ALA A 69 -5.75 23.27 -17.47
C ALA A 69 -4.91 24.50 -17.82
N THR A 70 -4.36 25.19 -16.81
CA THR A 70 -3.44 26.32 -17.03
C THR A 70 -2.29 25.95 -17.98
N PRO A 71 -1.70 26.90 -18.73
CA PRO A 71 -0.65 26.58 -19.72
C PRO A 71 0.54 25.79 -19.13
N HIS A 72 0.86 25.99 -17.85
CA HIS A 72 1.90 25.22 -17.16
C HIS A 72 1.53 23.76 -16.91
N SER A 73 0.25 23.45 -16.61
CA SER A 73 -0.19 22.06 -16.48
C SER A 73 -0.28 21.36 -17.85
N GLN A 74 -0.68 22.06 -18.91
CA GLN A 74 -0.66 21.52 -20.28
C GLN A 74 0.76 21.13 -20.72
N LEU A 75 1.74 22.02 -20.51
CA LEU A 75 3.15 21.75 -20.80
C LEU A 75 3.72 20.62 -19.93
N THR A 76 3.27 20.49 -18.67
CA THR A 76 3.62 19.37 -17.78
C THR A 76 3.09 18.05 -18.33
N MET A 77 1.82 17.99 -18.73
CA MET A 77 1.20 16.81 -19.34
C MET A 77 1.84 16.43 -20.68
N GLN A 78 2.31 17.40 -21.47
CA GLN A 78 3.09 17.13 -22.69
C GLN A 78 4.41 16.37 -22.39
N VAL A 79 5.07 16.67 -21.27
CA VAL A 79 6.28 15.95 -20.82
C VAL A 79 5.92 14.56 -20.31
N VAL A 80 4.83 14.44 -19.53
CA VAL A 80 4.30 13.15 -19.06
C VAL A 80 4.01 12.21 -20.23
N GLU A 81 3.28 12.69 -21.24
CA GLU A 81 2.91 11.88 -22.41
C GLU A 81 4.13 11.47 -23.23
N HIS A 82 5.13 12.35 -23.39
CA HIS A 82 6.35 12.00 -24.11
C HIS A 82 7.17 10.93 -23.37
N VAL A 83 7.34 11.03 -22.06
CA VAL A 83 8.05 10.02 -21.27
C VAL A 83 7.26 8.70 -21.26
N ARG A 84 5.92 8.75 -21.16
CA ARG A 84 5.06 7.57 -21.34
C ARG A 84 5.28 6.90 -22.70
N SER A 85 5.33 7.70 -23.77
CA SER A 85 5.56 7.22 -25.13
C SER A 85 6.91 6.50 -25.25
N LEU A 86 8.02 7.12 -24.80
CA LEU A 86 9.37 6.53 -24.84
C LEU A 86 9.48 5.21 -24.04
N ILE A 87 8.76 5.09 -22.92
CA ILE A 87 8.71 3.85 -22.12
C ILE A 87 7.86 2.80 -22.85
N SER A 88 6.71 3.18 -23.40
CA SER A 88 5.80 2.25 -24.09
C SER A 88 6.32 1.75 -25.45
N SER A 89 7.18 2.52 -26.14
CA SER A 89 7.88 2.08 -27.35
C SER A 89 9.11 1.21 -27.06
N GLY A 90 9.56 1.18 -25.79
CA GLY A 90 10.79 0.49 -25.40
C GLY A 90 12.08 1.23 -25.80
N GLU A 91 11.98 2.49 -26.25
CA GLU A 91 13.15 3.37 -26.48
C GLU A 91 13.94 3.65 -25.20
N VAL A 92 13.25 3.67 -24.05
CA VAL A 92 13.88 3.66 -22.71
C VAL A 92 13.17 2.64 -21.82
N LYS A 93 13.94 1.93 -20.99
CA LYS A 93 13.46 0.91 -20.05
C LYS A 93 13.67 1.35 -18.60
N PRO A 94 13.04 0.70 -17.61
CA PRO A 94 13.34 0.94 -16.20
C PRO A 94 14.85 0.84 -15.93
N GLY A 95 15.43 1.91 -15.38
CA GLY A 95 16.89 2.04 -15.16
C GLY A 95 17.65 2.83 -16.24
N ASP A 96 17.09 2.98 -17.44
CA ASP A 96 17.76 3.72 -18.53
C ASP A 96 17.77 5.23 -18.27
N ARG A 97 18.80 5.89 -18.80
CA ARG A 97 18.95 7.35 -18.76
C ARG A 97 18.09 8.00 -19.84
N LEU A 98 17.25 8.97 -19.47
CA LEU A 98 16.53 9.79 -20.45
C LEU A 98 17.50 10.63 -21.32
N PRO A 99 17.12 10.98 -22.56
CA PRO A 99 17.87 11.94 -23.37
C PRO A 99 18.08 13.27 -22.63
N PRO A 100 19.19 13.99 -22.86
CA PRO A 100 19.52 15.20 -22.11
C PRO A 100 18.40 16.26 -22.17
N GLU A 101 18.18 17.01 -21.07
CA GLU A 101 17.14 18.06 -20.99
C GLU A 101 17.10 19.00 -22.22
N ARG A 102 18.27 19.43 -22.69
CA ARG A 102 18.40 20.33 -23.84
C ARG A 102 17.91 19.70 -25.15
N GLU A 103 17.92 18.38 -25.26
CA GLU A 103 17.37 17.65 -26.39
C GLU A 103 15.86 17.48 -26.26
N LEU A 104 15.37 16.97 -25.12
CA LEU A 104 13.93 16.80 -24.87
C LEU A 104 13.16 18.12 -25.01
N ALA A 105 13.69 19.23 -24.49
CA ALA A 105 13.08 20.55 -24.62
C ALA A 105 12.95 20.99 -26.10
N ARG A 106 13.95 20.68 -26.94
CA ARG A 106 13.91 20.95 -28.39
C ARG A 106 12.94 20.02 -29.12
N LYS A 107 12.95 18.72 -28.82
CA LYS A 107 12.01 17.72 -29.37
C LYS A 107 10.55 18.12 -29.10
N LEU A 108 10.25 18.55 -27.87
CA LEU A 108 8.91 18.98 -27.45
C LEU A 108 8.56 20.44 -27.79
N LYS A 109 9.54 21.23 -28.26
CA LYS A 109 9.41 22.67 -28.54
C LYS A 109 8.99 23.51 -27.32
N ILE A 110 9.43 23.11 -26.13
CA ILE A 110 9.11 23.78 -24.85
C ILE A 110 10.35 24.43 -24.22
N SER A 111 10.13 25.34 -23.27
CA SER A 111 11.24 25.93 -22.50
C SER A 111 11.91 24.89 -21.58
N ARG A 112 13.19 25.11 -21.22
CA ARG A 112 13.90 24.23 -20.29
C ARG A 112 13.30 24.25 -18.87
N SER A 113 12.70 25.36 -18.43
CA SER A 113 11.99 25.43 -17.15
C SER A 113 10.67 24.65 -17.20
N SER A 114 9.91 24.74 -18.30
CA SER A 114 8.72 23.90 -18.54
C SER A 114 9.05 22.42 -18.53
N LEU A 115 10.13 22.01 -19.21
CA LEU A 115 10.60 20.62 -19.16
C LEU A 115 10.96 20.18 -17.74
N ARG A 116 11.68 21.02 -16.99
CA ARG A 116 12.08 20.73 -15.60
C ARG A 116 10.89 20.59 -14.66
N ALA A 117 9.83 21.38 -14.85
CA ALA A 117 8.58 21.20 -14.10
C ALA A 117 7.96 19.81 -14.40
N GLY A 118 7.89 19.41 -15.68
CA GLY A 118 7.42 18.08 -16.08
C GLY A 118 8.27 16.92 -15.55
N ILE A 119 9.60 17.03 -15.60
CA ILE A 119 10.53 16.04 -15.02
C ILE A 119 10.39 15.99 -13.49
N GLY A 120 10.23 17.13 -12.83
CA GLY A 120 10.02 17.23 -11.38
C GLY A 120 8.72 16.54 -10.95
N PHE A 121 7.62 16.82 -11.66
CA PHE A 121 6.33 16.14 -11.45
C PHE A 121 6.46 14.61 -11.62
N LEU A 122 7.07 14.16 -12.72
CA LEU A 122 7.33 12.73 -12.95
C LEU A 122 8.28 12.10 -11.91
N SER A 123 9.14 12.89 -11.27
CA SER A 123 10.02 12.41 -10.19
C SER A 123 9.27 12.26 -8.87
N ALA A 124 8.40 13.22 -8.51
CA ALA A 124 7.51 13.11 -7.33
C ALA A 124 6.50 11.95 -7.46
N MET A 125 6.01 11.72 -8.69
CA MET A 125 5.18 10.55 -9.04
C MET A 125 6.00 9.24 -9.17
N GLY A 126 7.28 9.23 -8.76
CA GLY A 126 8.14 8.03 -8.72
C GLY A 126 8.53 7.44 -10.08
N VAL A 127 8.07 8.00 -11.21
CA VAL A 127 8.35 7.48 -12.57
C VAL A 127 9.81 7.70 -12.97
N LEU A 128 10.41 8.81 -12.51
CA LEU A 128 11.80 9.19 -12.81
C LEU A 128 12.62 9.38 -11.53
N LYS A 129 13.93 9.14 -11.61
CA LYS A 129 14.89 9.53 -10.58
C LYS A 129 15.99 10.40 -11.18
N SER A 130 16.14 11.62 -10.65
CA SER A 130 17.18 12.56 -11.06
C SER A 130 18.41 12.43 -10.15
N ARG A 131 19.55 12.08 -10.75
CA ARG A 131 20.85 11.94 -10.05
C ARG A 131 21.73 13.14 -10.41
N HIS A 132 22.26 13.84 -9.39
CA HIS A 132 23.11 15.01 -9.62
C HIS A 132 24.34 14.66 -10.46
N GLY A 133 24.70 15.50 -11.43
CA GLY A 133 25.76 15.25 -12.43
C GLY A 133 25.44 14.15 -13.46
N ALA A 134 24.90 13.01 -13.02
CA ALA A 134 24.62 11.84 -13.86
C ALA A 134 23.35 11.96 -14.73
N GLY A 135 22.38 12.82 -14.37
CA GLY A 135 21.17 13.09 -15.17
C GLY A 135 19.92 12.38 -14.67
N THR A 136 18.87 12.33 -15.50
CA THR A 136 17.57 11.75 -15.14
C THR A 136 17.42 10.35 -15.74
N PHE A 137 16.91 9.42 -14.94
CA PHE A 137 16.75 8.01 -15.27
C PHE A 137 15.28 7.60 -15.07
N VAL A 138 14.81 6.60 -15.82
CA VAL A 138 13.54 5.92 -15.54
C VAL A 138 13.71 5.09 -14.28
N SER A 139 12.73 5.11 -13.37
CA SER A 139 12.83 4.34 -12.12
C SER A 139 12.93 2.83 -12.36
N SER A 140 14.06 2.25 -11.96
CA SER A 140 14.25 0.80 -11.85
C SER A 140 13.71 0.30 -10.51
N GLY A 141 12.47 -0.18 -10.51
CA GLY A 141 11.81 -0.74 -9.33
C GLY A 141 10.30 -0.95 -9.56
N PRO A 142 9.57 -1.53 -8.58
CA PRO A 142 8.12 -1.48 -8.57
C PRO A 142 7.62 -0.03 -8.61
N PRO A 143 6.47 0.26 -9.25
CA PRO A 143 5.87 1.59 -9.23
C PRO A 143 5.57 2.04 -7.80
N ALA A 144 5.81 3.30 -7.48
CA ALA A 144 5.56 3.90 -6.17
C ALA A 144 5.29 5.39 -6.33
N LEU A 145 4.69 6.03 -5.33
CA LEU A 145 4.94 7.46 -5.11
C LEU A 145 6.34 7.62 -4.52
N ASP A 146 6.99 8.76 -4.71
CA ASP A 146 8.30 8.98 -4.09
C ASP A 146 8.17 8.93 -2.55
N SER A 147 8.91 8.03 -1.89
CA SER A 147 8.78 7.80 -0.45
C SER A 147 9.12 9.04 0.38
N SER A 148 9.99 9.92 -0.15
CA SER A 148 10.29 11.22 0.46
C SER A 148 9.04 12.12 0.57
N SER A 149 8.09 11.99 -0.36
CA SER A 149 6.85 12.77 -0.33
C SER A 149 5.96 12.39 0.86
N LEU A 150 5.96 11.12 1.28
CA LEU A 150 5.22 10.69 2.46
C LEU A 150 5.91 11.17 3.76
N SER A 151 7.26 11.14 3.80
CA SER A 151 8.06 11.75 4.87
C SER A 151 7.80 13.26 5.00
N VAL A 152 7.76 13.99 3.87
CA VAL A 152 7.50 15.44 3.81
C VAL A 152 6.06 15.78 4.22
N LEU A 153 5.06 15.02 3.76
CA LEU A 153 3.68 15.19 4.22
C LEU A 153 3.56 14.96 5.73
N GLY A 154 4.24 13.95 6.27
CA GLY A 154 4.28 13.70 7.71
C GLY A 154 4.88 14.87 8.50
N ALA A 155 5.98 15.45 8.03
CA ALA A 155 6.62 16.62 8.64
C ALA A 155 5.77 17.90 8.55
N LEU A 156 5.03 18.10 7.45
CA LEU A 156 4.19 19.30 7.23
C LEU A 156 2.83 19.24 7.93
N HIS A 157 2.25 18.04 8.07
CA HIS A 157 0.91 17.84 8.64
C HIS A 157 0.92 17.18 10.04
N GLY A 158 2.09 16.85 10.58
CA GLY A 158 2.23 16.28 11.92
C GLY A 158 1.70 14.84 12.04
N PHE A 159 1.95 13.99 11.03
CA PHE A 159 1.55 12.58 11.08
C PHE A 159 2.28 11.86 12.21
N LEU A 160 1.54 11.04 12.96
CA LEU A 160 2.02 10.34 14.14
C LEU A 160 2.32 8.86 13.82
N PRO A 161 3.35 8.22 14.41
CA PRO A 161 3.74 6.85 14.06
C PRO A 161 2.61 5.81 14.16
N TRP A 162 1.67 5.97 15.10
CA TRP A 162 0.52 5.08 15.23
C TRP A 162 -0.46 5.15 14.05
N GLN A 163 -0.58 6.30 13.38
CA GLN A 163 -1.43 6.47 12.18
C GLN A 163 -0.85 5.69 10.99
N MET A 164 0.48 5.60 10.90
CA MET A 164 1.14 4.73 9.92
C MET A 164 0.80 3.27 10.21
N PHE A 165 0.84 2.83 11.48
CA PHE A 165 0.44 1.47 11.85
C PHE A 165 -1.03 1.15 11.57
N GLU A 166 -1.95 2.10 11.71
CA GLU A 166 -3.35 1.93 11.29
C GLU A 166 -3.48 1.74 9.77
N ALA A 167 -2.78 2.56 8.98
CA ALA A 167 -2.74 2.42 7.52
C ALA A 167 -2.16 1.07 7.08
N ARG A 168 -1.06 0.63 7.73
CA ARG A 168 -0.46 -0.70 7.55
C ARG A 168 -1.45 -1.82 7.89
N LEU A 169 -2.12 -1.75 9.04
CA LEU A 169 -3.10 -2.76 9.47
C LEU A 169 -4.25 -2.92 8.47
N VAL A 170 -4.76 -1.83 7.88
CA VAL A 170 -5.83 -1.90 6.88
C VAL A 170 -5.33 -2.48 5.54
N LEU A 171 -4.16 -2.03 5.07
CA LEU A 171 -3.65 -2.39 3.75
C LEU A 171 -3.01 -3.78 3.72
N GLU A 172 -2.03 -4.04 4.61
CA GLU A 172 -1.22 -5.27 4.60
C GLU A 172 -2.05 -6.52 4.91
N SER A 173 -2.99 -6.45 5.86
CA SER A 173 -3.87 -7.57 6.19
C SER A 173 -4.79 -7.96 5.01
N SER A 174 -5.28 -6.96 4.28
CA SER A 174 -6.09 -7.15 3.08
C SER A 174 -5.25 -7.65 1.91
N VAL A 175 -4.02 -7.13 1.75
CA VAL A 175 -3.04 -7.58 0.75
C VAL A 175 -2.58 -9.02 1.01
N ALA A 176 -2.37 -9.43 2.27
CA ALA A 176 -2.06 -10.81 2.64
C ALA A 176 -3.20 -11.79 2.33
N ALA A 177 -4.45 -11.38 2.54
CA ALA A 177 -5.62 -12.17 2.12
C ALA A 177 -5.65 -12.38 0.60
N LEU A 178 -5.47 -11.31 -0.18
CA LEU A 178 -5.43 -11.38 -1.64
C LEU A 178 -4.23 -12.19 -2.15
N ALA A 179 -3.08 -12.15 -1.47
CA ALA A 179 -1.92 -12.97 -1.80
C ALA A 179 -2.21 -14.47 -1.59
N ALA A 180 -2.90 -14.85 -0.51
CA ALA A 180 -3.33 -16.23 -0.30
C ALA A 180 -4.26 -16.74 -1.42
N GLU A 181 -5.14 -15.88 -1.94
CA GLU A 181 -5.99 -16.20 -3.11
C GLU A 181 -5.17 -16.35 -4.40
N ARG A 182 -4.16 -15.50 -4.63
CA ARG A 182 -3.65 -15.19 -5.99
C ARG A 182 -2.16 -15.45 -6.25
N ALA A 183 -1.36 -15.74 -5.22
CA ALA A 183 0.06 -16.03 -5.37
C ALA A 183 0.30 -17.11 -6.46
N THR A 184 1.34 -16.96 -7.26
CA THR A 184 1.84 -18.07 -8.09
C THR A 184 2.85 -18.89 -7.29
N ASP A 185 3.26 -20.05 -7.80
CA ASP A 185 4.20 -20.91 -7.06
C ASP A 185 5.60 -20.28 -6.98
N GLU A 186 5.96 -19.40 -7.92
CA GLU A 186 7.15 -18.54 -7.84
C GLU A 186 7.05 -17.56 -6.67
N HIS A 187 5.91 -16.87 -6.49
CA HIS A 187 5.71 -15.99 -5.33
C HIS A 187 5.74 -16.78 -4.01
N VAL A 188 5.27 -18.03 -3.99
CA VAL A 188 5.36 -18.91 -2.81
C VAL A 188 6.81 -19.34 -2.54
N ALA A 189 7.63 -19.56 -3.57
CA ALA A 189 9.06 -19.84 -3.44
C ALA A 189 9.82 -18.62 -2.90
N GLU A 190 9.61 -17.44 -3.49
CA GLU A 190 10.20 -16.18 -3.01
C GLU A 190 9.84 -15.89 -1.53
N LEU A 191 8.58 -16.08 -1.12
CA LEU A 191 8.18 -15.93 0.28
C LEU A 191 8.83 -16.96 1.22
N ALA A 192 9.22 -18.13 0.71
CA ALA A 192 9.95 -19.13 1.49
C ALA A 192 11.44 -18.78 1.63
N GLU A 193 12.04 -18.20 0.58
CA GLU A 193 13.42 -17.71 0.55
C GLU A 193 13.61 -16.53 1.52
N GLU A 194 12.78 -15.48 1.41
CA GLU A 194 12.88 -14.31 2.31
C GLU A 194 12.64 -14.68 3.79
N VAL A 195 11.81 -15.69 4.08
CA VAL A 195 11.67 -16.23 5.45
C VAL A 195 12.91 -17.00 5.89
N ALA A 196 13.55 -17.78 5.01
CA ALA A 196 14.77 -18.52 5.34
C ALA A 196 15.92 -17.55 5.65
N GLU A 197 16.09 -16.49 4.85
CA GLU A 197 17.13 -15.49 5.05
C GLU A 197 16.88 -14.59 6.28
N MET A 198 15.62 -14.34 6.65
CA MET A 198 15.29 -13.75 7.97
C MET A 198 15.77 -14.63 9.14
N TYR A 199 15.71 -15.95 9.05
CA TYR A 199 16.26 -16.85 10.08
C TYR A 199 17.79 -16.93 10.04
N ALA A 200 18.43 -16.74 8.88
CA ALA A 200 19.89 -16.64 8.76
C ALA A 200 20.42 -15.31 9.36
N SER A 201 19.71 -14.22 9.12
CA SER A 201 20.08 -12.85 9.51
C SER A 201 19.69 -12.45 10.94
N LEU A 202 19.35 -13.41 11.81
CA LEU A 202 18.93 -13.10 13.20
C LEU A 202 20.00 -12.42 14.07
N SER A 203 21.26 -12.41 13.64
CA SER A 203 22.35 -11.66 14.27
C SER A 203 22.74 -10.36 13.55
N ASP A 204 22.08 -10.02 12.43
CA ASP A 204 22.27 -8.76 11.70
C ASP A 204 20.89 -8.08 11.50
N PRO A 205 20.52 -7.12 12.35
CA PRO A 205 19.22 -6.45 12.26
C PRO A 205 19.01 -5.65 10.97
N GLN A 206 20.08 -5.26 10.25
CA GLN A 206 19.99 -4.50 9.01
C GLN A 206 19.73 -5.43 7.81
N GLU A 207 20.44 -6.55 7.70
CA GLU A 207 20.12 -7.55 6.67
C GLU A 207 18.75 -8.19 6.94
N TYR A 208 18.39 -8.43 8.21
CA TYR A 208 17.03 -8.81 8.58
C TYR A 208 15.99 -7.82 8.05
N LEU A 209 16.21 -6.50 8.20
CA LEU A 209 15.28 -5.47 7.73
C LEU A 209 15.14 -5.46 6.19
N ILE A 210 16.20 -5.82 5.46
CA ILE A 210 16.15 -5.96 4.01
C ILE A 210 15.20 -7.10 3.62
N HIS A 211 15.29 -8.25 4.27
CA HIS A 211 14.40 -9.40 4.04
C HIS A 211 12.96 -9.17 4.53
N ASP A 212 12.76 -8.55 5.69
CA ASP A 212 11.47 -8.07 6.23
C ASP A 212 10.70 -7.25 5.17
N VAL A 213 11.39 -6.27 4.57
CA VAL A 213 10.80 -5.40 3.55
C VAL A 213 10.58 -6.12 2.20
N ARG A 214 11.50 -7.01 1.77
CA ARG A 214 11.30 -7.81 0.54
C ARG A 214 10.11 -8.76 0.67
N PHE A 215 9.94 -9.44 1.80
CA PHE A 215 8.80 -10.30 2.06
C PHE A 215 7.47 -9.57 1.90
N HIS A 216 7.32 -8.39 2.54
CA HIS A 216 6.11 -7.55 2.42
C HIS A 216 5.87 -7.05 0.99
N ARG A 217 6.92 -6.71 0.24
CA ARG A 217 6.83 -6.39 -1.21
C ARG A 217 6.37 -7.60 -2.04
N THR A 218 6.82 -8.80 -1.73
CA THR A 218 6.42 -10.02 -2.44
C THR A 218 4.96 -10.40 -2.16
N ILE A 219 4.45 -10.20 -0.93
CA ILE A 219 3.00 -10.31 -0.66
C ILE A 219 2.23 -9.26 -1.48
N ALA A 220 2.70 -8.02 -1.54
CA ALA A 220 2.07 -6.95 -2.32
C ALA A 220 1.99 -7.25 -3.83
N ARG A 221 3.02 -7.90 -4.39
CA ARG A 221 2.99 -8.44 -5.76
C ARG A 221 2.02 -9.61 -5.91
N ALA A 222 2.09 -10.58 -4.99
CA ALA A 222 1.26 -11.79 -5.00
C ALA A 222 -0.25 -11.51 -4.90
N ALA A 223 -0.65 -10.37 -4.33
CA ALA A 223 -2.04 -9.89 -4.33
C ALA A 223 -2.60 -9.55 -5.73
N GLY A 224 -1.76 -9.50 -6.77
CA GLY A 224 -2.17 -9.37 -8.17
C GLY A 224 -2.84 -8.04 -8.53
N ASN A 225 -2.65 -6.98 -7.73
CA ASN A 225 -3.19 -5.66 -7.97
C ASN A 225 -2.07 -4.59 -7.95
N PRO A 226 -1.63 -4.09 -9.12
CA PRO A 226 -0.55 -3.10 -9.21
C PRO A 226 -0.78 -1.81 -8.42
N ILE A 227 -2.04 -1.40 -8.20
CA ILE A 227 -2.36 -0.19 -7.41
C ILE A 227 -2.08 -0.43 -5.92
N LEU A 228 -2.49 -1.60 -5.39
CA LEU A 228 -2.14 -1.99 -4.02
C LEU A 228 -0.63 -2.21 -3.88
N GLY A 229 0.01 -2.78 -4.90
CA GLY A 229 1.47 -2.89 -4.98
C GLY A 229 2.18 -1.55 -4.84
N ALA A 230 1.71 -0.50 -5.53
CA ALA A 230 2.33 0.83 -5.47
C ALA A 230 2.10 1.57 -4.15
N LEU A 231 0.93 1.38 -3.52
CA LEU A 231 0.66 1.91 -2.17
C LEU A 231 1.53 1.19 -1.13
N MET A 232 1.66 -0.14 -1.24
CA MET A 232 2.55 -0.96 -0.41
C MET A 232 4.02 -0.58 -0.57
N GLU A 233 4.51 -0.35 -1.79
CA GLU A 233 5.89 0.10 -2.02
C GLU A 233 6.15 1.48 -1.39
N THR A 234 5.20 2.41 -1.52
CA THR A 234 5.30 3.75 -0.91
C THR A 234 5.44 3.67 0.62
N ILE A 235 4.63 2.81 1.27
CA ILE A 235 4.68 2.60 2.73
C ILE A 235 5.95 1.85 3.15
N THR A 236 6.30 0.76 2.48
CA THR A 236 7.47 -0.07 2.86
C THR A 236 8.80 0.65 2.63
N ALA A 237 8.92 1.48 1.58
CA ALA A 237 10.10 2.32 1.37
C ALA A 237 10.24 3.43 2.44
N ASN A 238 9.13 4.07 2.85
CA ASN A 238 9.12 5.03 3.96
C ASN A 238 9.46 4.35 5.30
N LEU A 239 8.90 3.16 5.56
CA LEU A 239 9.20 2.35 6.74
C LEU A 239 10.68 1.94 6.79
N TYR A 240 11.29 1.55 5.67
CA TYR A 240 12.72 1.24 5.60
C TYR A 240 13.59 2.46 5.92
N GLU A 241 13.24 3.65 5.38
CA GLU A 241 13.97 4.90 5.64
C GLU A 241 13.91 5.31 7.13
N TYR A 242 12.85 4.93 7.84
CA TYR A 242 12.76 5.08 9.30
C TYR A 242 13.52 3.97 10.04
N ARG A 243 13.17 2.70 9.81
CA ARG A 243 13.68 1.56 10.59
C ARG A 243 15.18 1.31 10.41
N SER A 244 15.78 1.65 9.29
CA SER A 244 17.25 1.57 9.13
C SER A 244 18.04 2.38 10.17
N LYS A 245 17.39 3.35 10.84
CA LYS A 245 17.94 4.18 11.93
C LYS A 245 17.61 3.67 13.35
N THR A 246 16.72 2.67 13.48
CA THR A 246 16.22 2.13 14.77
C THR A 246 16.44 0.63 14.95
N VAL A 247 16.55 -0.15 13.86
CA VAL A 247 16.49 -1.61 13.90
C VAL A 247 17.69 -2.26 14.61
N GLN A 248 18.81 -1.54 14.81
CA GLN A 248 19.89 -2.02 15.68
C GLN A 248 19.46 -2.19 17.15
N ASN A 249 18.41 -1.49 17.57
CA ASN A 249 17.80 -1.63 18.91
C ASN A 249 16.77 -2.77 18.97
N ALA A 250 16.47 -3.44 17.84
CA ALA A 250 15.39 -4.42 17.75
C ALA A 250 15.69 -5.68 18.57
N GLN A 251 14.78 -5.99 19.48
CA GLN A 251 14.78 -7.24 20.24
C GLN A 251 13.91 -8.29 19.53
N ASP A 252 14.08 -9.55 19.91
CA ASP A 252 13.17 -10.65 19.54
C ASP A 252 12.92 -10.84 18.03
N LEU A 253 13.91 -10.55 17.17
CA LEU A 253 13.87 -10.81 15.72
C LEU A 253 13.44 -12.25 15.38
N LYS A 254 13.72 -13.21 16.28
CA LYS A 254 13.29 -14.61 16.16
C LYS A 254 11.77 -14.81 16.30
N GLU A 255 11.08 -14.03 17.14
CA GLU A 255 9.61 -14.04 17.18
C GLU A 255 9.04 -13.36 15.93
N SER A 256 9.68 -12.29 15.45
CA SER A 256 9.32 -11.65 14.19
C SER A 256 9.41 -12.64 13.01
N ALA A 257 10.53 -13.34 12.85
CA ALA A 257 10.72 -14.37 11.81
C ALA A 257 9.69 -15.50 11.90
N GLU A 258 9.32 -15.91 13.11
CA GLU A 258 8.25 -16.90 13.33
C GLU A 258 6.88 -16.39 12.89
N MET A 259 6.57 -15.12 13.16
CA MET A 259 5.34 -14.49 12.66
C MET A 259 5.32 -14.36 11.13
N HIS A 260 6.44 -14.00 10.50
CA HIS A 260 6.57 -14.03 9.03
C HIS A 260 6.39 -15.45 8.46
N ARG A 261 6.95 -16.47 9.13
CA ARG A 261 6.78 -17.89 8.77
C ARG A 261 5.32 -18.35 8.81
N GLU A 262 4.54 -17.90 9.79
CA GLU A 262 3.11 -18.22 9.84
C GLU A 262 2.29 -17.49 8.78
N ILE A 263 2.62 -16.24 8.43
CA ILE A 263 2.01 -15.54 7.28
C ILE A 263 2.28 -16.31 5.98
N PHE A 264 3.52 -16.74 5.76
CA PHE A 264 3.89 -17.60 4.64
C PHE A 264 3.10 -18.92 4.62
N ARG A 265 2.96 -19.60 5.78
CA ARG A 265 2.17 -20.83 5.90
C ARG A 265 0.70 -20.60 5.53
N ALA A 266 0.12 -19.48 5.92
CA ALA A 266 -1.27 -19.12 5.60
C ALA A 266 -1.47 -18.80 4.10
N ILE A 267 -0.54 -18.08 3.48
CA ILE A 267 -0.55 -17.79 2.04
C ILE A 267 -0.38 -19.08 1.22
N ARG A 268 0.64 -19.89 1.55
CA ARG A 268 0.92 -21.17 0.88
C ARG A 268 -0.24 -22.18 1.00
N SER A 269 -0.95 -22.20 2.13
CA SER A 269 -2.14 -23.03 2.34
C SER A 269 -3.43 -22.46 1.73
N ARG A 270 -3.34 -21.36 0.96
CA ARG A 270 -4.46 -20.73 0.25
C ARG A 270 -5.62 -20.35 1.18
N ASN A 271 -5.31 -19.83 2.37
CA ASN A 271 -6.28 -19.46 3.39
C ASN A 271 -6.28 -17.93 3.63
N PRO A 272 -7.16 -17.16 2.95
CA PRO A 272 -7.19 -15.70 3.04
C PRO A 272 -7.58 -15.16 4.41
N VAL A 273 -8.42 -15.91 5.16
CA VAL A 273 -8.86 -15.54 6.51
C VAL A 273 -7.70 -15.66 7.49
N LEU A 274 -6.96 -16.79 7.44
CA LEU A 274 -5.78 -16.98 8.28
C LEU A 274 -4.68 -15.98 7.90
N ALA A 275 -4.42 -15.76 6.60
CA ALA A 275 -3.38 -14.83 6.16
C ALA A 275 -3.64 -13.39 6.65
N ARG A 276 -4.91 -12.95 6.59
CA ARG A 276 -5.35 -11.67 7.19
C ARG A 276 -5.07 -11.64 8.70
N GLN A 277 -5.58 -12.61 9.45
CA GLN A 277 -5.49 -12.65 10.92
C GLN A 277 -4.04 -12.75 11.42
N THR A 278 -3.20 -13.52 10.74
CA THR A 278 -1.77 -13.64 11.11
C THR A 278 -1.01 -12.35 10.80
N MET A 279 -1.33 -11.66 9.70
CA MET A 279 -0.77 -10.34 9.39
C MET A 279 -1.23 -9.27 10.40
N GLU A 280 -2.51 -9.26 10.78
CA GLU A 280 -3.05 -8.39 11.84
C GLU A 280 -2.32 -8.64 13.18
N LYS A 281 -2.07 -9.90 13.55
CA LYS A 281 -1.27 -10.24 14.74
C LYS A 281 0.17 -9.75 14.62
N HIS A 282 0.83 -10.01 13.49
CA HIS A 282 2.22 -9.59 13.23
C HIS A 282 2.38 -8.08 13.40
N LEU A 283 1.50 -7.28 12.78
CA LEU A 283 1.57 -5.83 12.86
C LEU A 283 1.31 -5.26 14.25
N ASN A 284 0.43 -5.89 15.05
CA ASN A 284 0.21 -5.48 16.43
C ASN A 284 1.42 -5.78 17.35
N LEU A 285 2.13 -6.89 17.11
CA LEU A 285 3.40 -7.19 17.77
C LEU A 285 4.50 -6.22 17.31
N ALA A 286 4.67 -6.05 16.00
CA ALA A 286 5.65 -5.14 15.39
C ALA A 286 5.48 -3.69 15.85
N ARG A 287 4.24 -3.21 16.02
CA ARG A 287 3.94 -1.89 16.62
C ARG A 287 4.48 -1.73 18.04
N THR A 288 4.42 -2.80 18.83
CA THR A 288 4.87 -2.80 20.22
C THR A 288 6.40 -2.84 20.29
N ALA A 289 7.03 -3.69 19.48
CA ALA A 289 8.49 -3.77 19.37
C ALA A 289 9.12 -2.48 18.81
N GLN A 290 8.58 -1.93 17.72
CA GLN A 290 9.12 -0.73 17.05
C GLN A 290 8.93 0.56 17.86
N ALA A 291 7.99 0.59 18.82
CA ALA A 291 7.95 1.65 19.82
C ALA A 291 9.14 1.55 20.78
N ALA A 292 9.46 0.35 21.27
CA ALA A 292 10.61 0.10 22.14
C ALA A 292 11.97 0.21 21.42
N GLU A 293 12.03 0.05 20.09
CA GLU A 293 13.22 0.42 19.29
C GLU A 293 13.53 1.93 19.40
N ALA A 294 12.49 2.78 19.41
CA ALA A 294 12.61 4.24 19.29
C ALA A 294 12.86 4.96 20.62
N ASP A 295 12.40 4.40 21.75
CA ASP A 295 12.63 4.96 23.09
C ASP A 295 14.05 4.67 23.64
N GLN A 296 14.83 3.81 22.97
CA GLN A 296 16.21 3.52 23.34
C GLN A 296 17.17 4.57 22.74
N PRO A 297 18.07 5.18 23.55
CA PRO A 297 19.03 6.14 23.03
C PRO A 297 19.98 5.45 22.05
N GLN A 298 20.20 6.06 20.88
CA GLN A 298 21.22 5.60 19.95
C GLN A 298 22.57 5.55 20.68
N THR A 299 23.19 4.38 20.71
CA THR A 299 24.57 4.22 21.18
C THR A 299 25.48 4.92 20.19
N ALA A 300 25.84 6.17 20.49
CA ALA A 300 26.77 6.95 19.68
C ALA A 300 28.09 6.19 19.51
N ASP A 301 28.69 6.28 18.31
CA ASP A 301 29.92 5.56 17.95
C ASP A 301 31.05 5.86 18.93
N ALA A 302 31.31 4.91 19.83
CA ALA A 302 32.26 5.06 20.93
C ALA A 302 33.70 4.72 20.51
N ASP A 303 34.13 5.15 19.32
CA ASP A 303 35.49 4.90 18.80
C ASP A 303 36.03 6.04 17.89
N SER A 304 35.99 7.28 18.39
CA SER A 304 36.83 8.36 17.83
C SER A 304 37.15 9.48 18.84
N ASP A 305 37.91 9.17 19.90
CA ASP A 305 38.86 10.11 20.53
C ASP A 305 39.74 9.41 21.59
N SER A 306 40.84 8.80 21.15
CA SER A 306 41.88 8.26 22.03
C SER A 306 43.31 8.40 21.46
N VAL A 307 43.58 9.54 20.81
CA VAL A 307 44.90 9.86 20.23
C VAL A 307 45.48 11.15 20.80
N ALA A 308 46.71 11.04 21.33
CA ALA A 308 47.66 12.12 21.64
C ALA A 308 47.21 13.23 22.63
N ILE A 309 47.55 13.02 23.91
CA ILE A 309 48.23 14.07 24.68
C ILE A 309 49.63 13.56 25.01
N THR A 310 50.64 14.14 24.37
CA THR A 310 52.06 13.99 24.71
C THR A 310 52.78 15.32 24.47
N ASP A 311 53.02 16.04 25.55
CA ASP A 311 54.02 17.10 25.76
C ASP A 311 54.36 17.11 27.26
#